data_AF-A0A644XYT2-F1
#
_entry.id   AF-A0A644XYT2-F1
#
_cell.length_a   1.000
_cell.length_b   1.000
_cell.length_c   1.000
_cell.angle_alpha   90.00
_cell.angle_beta   90.00
_cell.angle_gamma   90.00
#
_symmetry.space_group_name_H-M   'P 1'
#
loop_
_entity.id
_entity.type
_entity.pdbx_description
1 polymer ?
#
loop_
_entity_poly.entity_id
_entity_poly.type
_entity_poly.pdbx_seq_one_letter_code
_entity_poly.pdbx_strand_id
1 'polypeptide(L)' 'MVFNLFAMENFSHQEIAEMLGVSVNTSKSQLFKARQQVIAGIREIARNRMTVRNVI' A
#
# COMPACT_ATOMS: atom_id res chain seq x y z
N MET A 1 1.46 8.00 3.09
CA MET A 1 0.50 8.76 3.93
C MET A 1 -0.93 8.29 3.69
N VAL A 2 -1.51 8.45 2.48
CA VAL A 2 -2.89 7.99 2.17
C VAL A 2 -3.18 6.53 2.57
N PHE A 3 -2.24 5.60 2.31
CA PHE A 3 -2.39 4.20 2.70
C PHE A 3 -2.55 4.01 4.22
N ASN A 4 -1.74 4.68 5.03
CA ASN A 4 -1.80 4.55 6.50
C ASN A 4 -3.09 5.18 7.04
N LEU A 5 -3.43 6.38 6.57
CA LEU A 5 -4.65 7.08 6.99
C LEU A 5 -5.92 6.25 6.66
N PHE A 6 -5.94 5.58 5.51
CA PHE A 6 -7.06 4.73 5.11
C PHE A 6 -7.06 3.37 5.82
N ALA A 7 -5.91 2.68 5.88
CA ALA A 7 -5.85 1.28 6.32
C ALA A 7 -5.64 1.10 7.83
N MET A 8 -5.04 2.09 8.52
CA MET A 8 -4.76 2.03 9.96
C MET A 8 -5.66 2.98 10.75
N GLU A 9 -5.91 4.17 10.23
CA GLU A 9 -6.70 5.21 10.91
C GLU A 9 -8.17 5.25 10.43
N ASN A 10 -8.51 4.42 9.44
CA ASN A 10 -9.86 4.21 8.93
C ASN A 10 -10.56 5.47 8.39
N PHE A 11 -9.79 6.46 7.93
CA PHE A 11 -10.34 7.65 7.28
C PHE A 11 -10.87 7.33 5.87
N SER A 12 -11.94 8.02 5.48
CA SER A 12 -12.49 7.99 4.13
C SER A 12 -11.60 8.74 3.13
N HIS A 13 -11.78 8.47 1.83
CA HIS A 13 -11.08 9.20 0.79
C HIS A 13 -11.44 10.69 0.73
N GLN A 14 -12.61 11.08 1.27
CA GLN A 14 -13.06 12.47 1.35
C GLN A 14 -12.28 13.20 2.45
N GLU A 15 -12.21 12.65 3.65
CA GLU A 15 -11.46 13.22 4.77
C GLU A 15 -9.97 13.33 4.46
N ILE A 16 -9.39 12.31 3.83
CA ILE A 16 -7.97 12.32 3.42
C ILE A 16 -7.71 13.38 2.33
N ALA A 17 -8.65 13.56 1.41
CA ALA A 17 -8.54 14.57 0.35
C ALA A 17 -8.53 16.00 0.94
N GLU A 18 -9.42 16.27 1.89
CA GLU A 18 -9.48 17.54 2.61
C GLU A 18 -8.23 17.75 3.47
N MET A 19 -7.81 16.76 4.25
CA MET A 19 -6.65 16.84 5.14
C MET A 19 -5.34 17.10 4.39
N LEU A 20 -5.18 16.52 3.19
CA LEU A 20 -3.94 16.62 2.41
C LEU A 20 -4.02 17.64 1.27
N GLY A 21 -5.17 18.30 1.06
CA GLY A 21 -5.38 19.23 -0.05
C GLY A 21 -5.25 18.59 -1.44
N VAL A 22 -5.61 17.31 -1.56
CA VAL A 22 -5.55 16.55 -2.83
C VAL A 22 -6.93 16.18 -3.32
N SER A 23 -7.07 15.79 -4.58
CA SER A 23 -8.37 15.27 -5.06
C SER A 23 -8.68 13.89 -4.46
N VAL A 24 -9.97 13.58 -4.29
CA VAL A 24 -10.44 12.24 -3.89
C VAL A 24 -9.91 11.15 -4.84
N ASN A 25 -9.81 11.46 -6.15
CA ASN A 25 -9.25 10.55 -7.15
C ASN A 25 -7.75 10.31 -6.95
N THR A 26 -7.01 11.34 -6.52
CA THR A 26 -5.60 11.22 -6.12
C THR A 26 -5.47 10.30 -4.91
N SER A 27 -6.34 10.44 -3.89
CA SER A 27 -6.37 9.55 -2.73
C SER A 27 -6.62 8.08 -3.14
N LYS A 28 -7.63 7.82 -3.96
CA LYS A 28 -7.94 6.47 -4.48
C LYS A 28 -6.78 5.85 -5.27
N SER A 29 -6.19 6.61 -6.20
CA SER A 29 -5.09 6.12 -7.03
C SER A 29 -3.79 5.90 -6.24
N GLN A 30 -3.51 6.71 -5.22
CA GLN A 30 -2.40 6.46 -4.29
C GLN A 30 -2.60 5.19 -3.48
N LEU A 31 -3.82 4.95 -2.97
CA LEU A 31 -4.14 3.73 -2.25
C LEU A 31 -3.94 2.48 -3.13
N PHE A 32 -4.39 2.53 -4.37
CA PHE A 32 -4.20 1.44 -5.33
C PHE A 32 -2.71 1.15 -5.58
N LYS A 33 -1.91 2.18 -5.87
CA LYS A 33 -0.46 2.03 -6.08
C LYS A 33 0.25 1.44 -4.86
N ALA A 34 -0.09 1.91 -3.66
CA ALA A 34 0.47 1.40 -2.41
C ALA A 34 0.14 -0.09 -2.20
N ARG A 35 -1.10 -0.52 -2.46
CA ARG A 35 -1.48 -1.95 -2.40
C ARG A 35 -0.65 -2.81 -3.35
N GLN A 36 -0.43 -2.35 -4.58
CA GLN A 36 0.38 -3.08 -5.56
C GLN A 36 1.83 -3.22 -5.10
N GLN A 37 2.41 -2.19 -4.49
CA GLN A 37 3.76 -2.23 -3.93
C GLN A 37 3.89 -3.23 -2.78
N VAL A 38 2.91 -3.26 -1.86
CA VAL A 38 2.88 -4.22 -0.75
C VAL A 38 2.83 -5.66 -1.28
N ILE A 39 1.95 -5.92 -2.26
CA ILE A 39 1.83 -7.25 -2.88
C ILE A 39 3.15 -7.65 -3.56
N ALA A 40 3.79 -6.74 -4.28
CA ALA A 40 5.07 -7.00 -4.93
C ALA A 40 6.16 -7.36 -3.91
N GLY A 41 6.24 -6.62 -2.80
CA GLY A 41 7.18 -6.90 -1.70
C GLY A 41 6.95 -8.27 -1.05
N ILE A 42 5.70 -8.65 -0.78
CA ILE A 42 5.36 -9.98 -0.23
C ILE A 42 5.79 -11.09 -1.19
N ARG A 43 5.53 -10.93 -2.50
CA ARG A 43 5.95 -11.90 -3.52
C ARG A 43 7.47 -12.06 -3.57
N GLU A 44 8.20 -10.95 -3.43
CA GLU A 44 9.67 -10.98 -3.41
C GLU A 44 10.21 -11.70 -2.17
N ILE A 45 9.64 -11.43 -1.00
CA ILE A 45 10.01 -12.12 0.24
C ILE A 45 9.72 -13.63 0.12
N ALA A 46 8.57 -13.99 -0.45
CA ALA A 46 8.20 -15.39 -0.69
C ALA A 46 9.19 -16.07 -1.64
N ARG A 47 9.61 -15.40 -2.72
CA ARG A 47 10.64 -15.91 -3.65
C ARG A 47 11.97 -16.13 -2.93
N ASN A 48 12.49 -15.13 -2.23
CA ASN A 48 13.79 -15.23 -1.55
C ASN A 48 13.80 -16.33 -0.47
N ARG A 49 12.68 -16.55 0.23
CA ARG A 49 12.55 -17.66 1.19
C ARG A 49 12.61 -19.04 0.53
N MET A 50 12.13 -19.20 -0.71
CA MET A 50 12.26 -20.47 -1.44
C MET A 50 13.70 -20.72 -1.90
N THR A 51 14.42 -19.67 -2.32
CA THR A 51 15.81 -19.80 -2.77
C THR A 51 16.73 -20.24 -1.64
N VAL A 52 16.60 -19.65 -0.45
CA VAL A 52 17.44 -20.03 0.71
C VAL A 52 17.16 -21.47 1.16
N ARG A 53 15.92 -21.95 1.07
CA ARG A 53 15.54 -23.29 1.53
C ARG A 53 16.04 -24.42 0.62
N ASN A 54 16.33 -24.14 -0.65
CA ASN A 54 16.81 -25.13 -1.62
C ASN A 54 18.35 -25.21 -1.72
N VAL A 55 19.08 -24.36 -1.00
CA VAL A 55 20.56 -24.25 -1.07
C VAL A 55 21.24 -24.87 0.17
N ILE A 56 20.47 -25.32 1.16
CA ILE A 56 20.96 -25.97 2.39
C ILE A 56 20.65 -27.47 2.33
#